data_AF-A0A6N7KXQ2-F1
#
_entry.id   AF-A0A6N7KXQ2-F1
#
_cell.length_a   1.000
_cell.length_b   1.000
_cell.length_c   1.000
_cell.angle_alpha   90.00
_cell.angle_beta   90.00
_cell.angle_gamma   90.00
#
_symmetry.space_group_name_H-M   'P 1'
#
loop_
_entity.id
_entity.type
_entity.pdbx_description
1 polymer ?
#
loop_
_entity_poly.entity_id
_entity_poly.type
_entity_poly.pdbx_seq_one_letter_code
_entity_poly.pdbx_strand_id
1 'polypeptide(L)'
;MAFTSGHGDVNKLSAVASGAAYQKLAADLFKAQQAGLIFKGAPVTNPHVAAVDLASSPAKATMTDCLDTSNWIPVLASTGKSVVESGSPTHVFVNLVAEQVPDGTWRISQYAPEQGRTC
;
A
#
# COMPACT_ATOMS: atom_id res chain seq x y z
N MET A 1 6.28 2.08 -8.33
CA MET A 1 5.61 1.91 -7.02
C MET A 1 6.46 0.97 -6.16
N ALA A 2 6.36 1.04 -4.83
CA ALA A 2 7.16 0.19 -3.93
C ALA A 2 6.77 -1.30 -3.99
N PHE A 3 5.56 -1.62 -4.47
CA PHE A 3 4.98 -2.97 -4.51
C PHE A 3 4.72 -3.50 -5.94
N THR A 4 5.58 -3.19 -6.90
CA THR A 4 5.50 -3.77 -8.26
C THR A 4 6.16 -5.16 -8.32
N SER A 5 6.04 -5.83 -9.47
CA SER A 5 6.61 -7.16 -9.73
C SER A 5 8.04 -7.33 -9.18
N GLY A 6 8.26 -8.46 -8.51
CA GLY A 6 9.53 -8.81 -7.86
C GLY A 6 9.45 -8.73 -6.33
N HIS A 7 10.61 -8.55 -5.70
CA HIS A 7 10.69 -8.19 -4.29
C HIS A 7 10.32 -6.72 -4.17
N GLY A 8 9.29 -6.41 -3.38
CA GLY A 8 8.96 -5.01 -3.12
C GLY A 8 10.15 -4.26 -2.53
N ASP A 9 10.20 -2.96 -2.78
CA ASP A 9 11.40 -2.14 -2.58
C ASP A 9 11.16 -1.15 -1.43
N VAL A 10 11.77 -1.43 -0.27
CA VAL A 10 11.65 -0.59 0.93
C VAL A 10 12.28 0.80 0.74
N ASN A 11 13.29 0.94 -0.12
CA ASN A 11 13.91 2.24 -0.39
C ASN A 11 12.96 3.14 -1.19
N LYS A 12 12.12 2.55 -2.05
CA LYS A 12 11.04 3.27 -2.74
C LYS A 12 9.87 3.58 -1.81
N LEU A 13 9.72 2.85 -0.71
CA LEU A 13 8.62 3.05 0.24
C LEU A 13 8.78 4.35 1.05
N SER A 14 9.99 4.68 1.49
CA SER A 14 10.26 5.91 2.26
C SER A 14 10.03 7.20 1.46
N ALA A 15 10.06 7.12 0.13
CA ALA A 15 9.74 8.23 -0.76
C ALA A 15 8.23 8.53 -0.86
N VAL A 16 7.36 7.59 -0.49
CA VAL A 16 5.90 7.71 -0.67
C VAL A 16 5.11 7.53 0.63
N ALA A 17 5.72 6.95 1.66
CA ALA A 17 5.09 6.69 2.95
C ALA A 17 5.97 7.18 4.11
N SER A 18 5.31 7.58 5.19
CA SER A 18 5.89 7.97 6.46
C SER A 18 5.08 7.39 7.62
N GLY A 19 5.49 7.65 8.86
CA GLY A 19 4.71 7.31 10.05
C GLY A 19 4.27 5.84 10.11
N ALA A 20 3.00 5.63 10.50
CA ALA A 20 2.42 4.31 10.69
C ALA A 20 2.27 3.55 9.36
N ALA A 21 1.97 4.25 8.25
CA ALA A 21 1.88 3.63 6.94
C ALA A 21 3.23 3.02 6.51
N TYR A 22 4.34 3.75 6.65
CA TYR A 22 5.67 3.22 6.35
C TYR A 22 5.99 1.99 7.19
N GLN A 23 5.78 2.06 8.51
CA GLN A 23 6.07 0.95 9.42
C GLN A 23 5.29 -0.32 9.05
N LYS A 24 3.99 -0.17 8.77
CA LYS A 24 3.13 -1.28 8.37
C LYS A 24 3.59 -1.88 7.04
N LEU A 25 3.77 -1.06 6.01
CA LEU A 25 4.12 -1.53 4.67
C LEU A 25 5.53 -2.15 4.64
N ALA A 26 6.48 -1.60 5.39
CA ALA A 26 7.82 -2.16 5.53
C ALA A 26 7.79 -3.53 6.24
N ALA A 27 6.98 -3.66 7.30
CA ALA A 27 6.79 -4.94 7.99
C ALA A 27 6.14 -5.99 7.08
N ASP A 28 5.15 -5.61 6.27
CA ASP A 28 4.49 -6.50 5.31
C ASP A 28 5.47 -6.96 4.22
N LEU A 29 6.33 -6.07 3.70
CA LEU A 29 7.43 -6.43 2.79
C LEU A 29 8.43 -7.40 3.42
N PHE A 30 8.86 -7.12 4.65
CA PHE A 30 9.82 -7.96 5.36
C PHE A 30 9.26 -9.36 5.64
N LYS A 31 7.99 -9.47 6.01
CA LYS A 31 7.29 -10.76 6.16
C LYS A 31 7.21 -11.52 4.84
N ALA A 32 6.86 -10.84 3.75
CA ALA A 32 6.81 -11.46 2.42
C ALA A 32 8.19 -11.99 2.01
N GLN A 33 9.26 -11.23 2.24
CA GLN A 33 10.63 -11.65 1.95
C GLN A 33 11.04 -12.88 2.79
N GLN A 34 10.77 -12.88 4.09
CA GLN A 34 11.05 -14.03 4.96
C GLN A 34 10.28 -15.28 4.55
N ALA A 35 9.05 -15.12 4.05
CA ALA A 35 8.24 -16.20 3.53
C ALA A 35 8.64 -16.65 2.10
N GLY A 36 9.68 -16.04 1.51
CA GLY A 36 10.12 -16.36 0.14
C GLY A 36 9.11 -15.97 -0.93
N LEU A 37 8.28 -14.96 -0.66
CA LEU A 37 7.26 -14.46 -1.57
C LEU A 37 7.81 -13.35 -2.48
N ILE A 38 7.36 -13.38 -3.73
CA ILE A 38 7.48 -12.29 -4.68
C ILE A 38 6.08 -11.91 -5.17
N PHE A 39 5.91 -10.66 -5.57
CA PHE A 39 4.66 -10.23 -6.20
C PHE A 39 4.78 -10.31 -7.72
N LYS A 40 3.71 -10.76 -8.40
CA LYS A 40 3.56 -10.67 -9.86
C LYS A 40 2.54 -9.61 -10.20
N GLY A 41 2.82 -8.85 -11.26
CA GLY A 41 2.01 -7.70 -11.70
C GLY A 41 2.16 -6.50 -10.77
N ALA A 42 1.10 -5.71 -10.63
CA ALA A 42 1.01 -4.53 -9.79
C ALA A 42 -0.47 -4.27 -9.44
N PRO A 43 -0.76 -3.69 -8.26
CA PRO A 43 -2.12 -3.29 -7.97
C PRO A 43 -2.49 -2.04 -8.77
N VAL A 44 -3.78 -1.86 -9.02
CA VAL A 44 -4.33 -0.64 -9.61
C VAL A 44 -4.98 0.17 -8.49
N THR A 45 -4.63 1.45 -8.42
CA THR A 45 -5.16 2.41 -7.43
C THR A 45 -6.18 3.33 -8.08
N ASN A 46 -7.24 3.67 -7.37
CA ASN A 46 -8.23 4.69 -7.73
C ASN A 46 -8.48 5.63 -6.52
N PRO A 47 -7.53 6.51 -6.17
CA PRO A 47 -7.62 7.34 -4.99
C PRO A 47 -8.60 8.51 -5.19
N HIS A 48 -9.37 8.81 -4.15
CA HIS A 48 -10.29 9.94 -4.06
C HIS A 48 -9.95 10.79 -2.83
N VAL A 49 -9.55 12.04 -3.06
CA VAL A 49 -9.26 13.00 -1.99
C VAL A 49 -10.57 13.54 -1.43
N ALA A 50 -10.81 13.32 -0.15
CA ALA A 50 -12.01 13.76 0.54
C ALA A 50 -11.85 15.18 1.11
N ALA A 51 -10.70 15.49 1.71
CA ALA A 51 -10.41 16.81 2.27
C ALA A 51 -8.91 17.11 2.26
N VAL A 52 -8.59 18.40 2.26
CA VAL A 52 -7.23 18.94 2.43
C VAL A 52 -7.28 20.06 3.46
N ASP A 53 -6.45 19.95 4.50
CA ASP A 53 -6.28 20.92 5.56
C ASP A 53 -4.86 21.47 5.53
N LEU A 54 -4.69 22.64 4.91
CA LEU A 54 -3.40 23.35 4.84
C LEU A 54 -3.11 24.20 6.08
N ALA A 55 -4.09 24.38 6.98
CA ALA A 55 -3.91 25.16 8.22
C ALA A 55 -3.32 24.31 9.35
N SER A 56 -3.49 22.99 9.28
CA SER A 56 -2.82 22.03 10.17
C SER A 56 -1.29 22.03 10.01
N SER A 57 -0.58 21.64 11.07
CA SER A 57 0.88 21.49 11.08
C SER A 57 1.27 20.09 11.56
N PRO A 58 1.76 19.20 10.67
CA PRO A 58 1.91 19.39 9.22
C PRO A 58 0.55 19.47 8.50
N ALA A 59 0.54 20.04 7.29
CA ALA A 59 -0.64 20.03 6.42
C ALA A 59 -1.07 18.58 6.14
N LYS A 60 -2.39 18.33 6.07
CA LYS A 60 -2.96 16.99 5.94
C LYS A 60 -3.94 16.88 4.79
N ALA A 61 -4.03 15.70 4.20
CA ALA A 61 -5.07 15.34 3.25
C ALA A 61 -5.65 13.97 3.63
N THR A 62 -6.97 13.88 3.67
CA THR A 62 -7.69 12.61 3.89
C THR A 62 -8.20 12.11 2.55
N MET A 63 -8.01 10.82 2.30
CA MET A 63 -8.40 10.21 1.04
C MET A 63 -8.81 8.76 1.25
N THR A 64 -9.53 8.23 0.27
CA THR A 64 -9.89 6.81 0.20
C THR A 64 -9.33 6.25 -1.10
N ASP A 65 -9.02 4.97 -1.15
CA ASP A 65 -8.58 4.28 -2.36
C ASP A 65 -9.36 2.98 -2.54
N CYS A 66 -9.67 2.66 -3.79
CA CYS A 66 -10.12 1.35 -4.18
C CYS A 66 -8.95 0.63 -4.84
N LEU A 67 -8.30 -0.25 -4.09
CA LEU A 67 -7.13 -0.99 -4.55
C LEU A 67 -7.57 -2.28 -5.24
N ASP A 68 -7.44 -2.34 -6.55
CA ASP A 68 -7.63 -3.57 -7.32
C ASP A 68 -6.32 -4.38 -7.36
N THR A 69 -6.39 -5.54 -6.74
CA THR A 69 -5.31 -6.53 -6.58
C THR A 69 -5.49 -7.75 -7.47
N SER A 70 -6.47 -7.75 -8.38
CA SER A 70 -6.79 -8.89 -9.26
C SER A 70 -5.59 -9.35 -10.10
N ASN A 71 -4.71 -8.41 -10.46
CA ASN A 71 -3.48 -8.68 -11.21
C ASN A 71 -2.21 -8.57 -10.35
N TRP A 72 -2.35 -8.48 -9.02
CA TRP A 72 -1.25 -8.34 -8.08
C TRP A 72 -1.16 -9.55 -7.17
N ILE A 73 -0.47 -10.58 -7.66
CA ILE A 73 -0.56 -11.93 -7.08
C ILE A 73 0.75 -12.26 -6.35
N PRO A 74 0.74 -12.43 -5.01
CA PRO A 74 1.88 -13.00 -4.30
C PRO A 74 2.07 -14.47 -4.66
N VAL A 75 3.30 -14.85 -5.01
CA VAL A 75 3.69 -16.22 -5.35
C VAL A 75 4.97 -16.62 -4.62
N LEU A 76 5.14 -17.91 -4.36
CA LEU A 76 6.41 -18.47 -3.88
C LEU A 76 7.49 -18.31 -4.95
N ALA A 77 8.62 -17.68 -4.61
CA ALA A 77 9.72 -17.46 -5.54
C ALA A 77 10.30 -18.78 -6.10
N SER A 78 10.30 -19.84 -5.28
CA SER A 78 10.86 -21.15 -5.65
C SER A 78 10.01 -21.94 -6.64
N THR A 79 8.69 -21.77 -6.63
CA THR A 79 7.77 -22.61 -7.42
C THR A 79 6.84 -21.82 -8.35
N GLY A 80 6.75 -20.51 -8.17
CA GLY A 80 5.80 -19.65 -8.87
C GLY A 80 4.34 -19.87 -8.50
N LYS A 81 4.04 -20.73 -7.52
CA LYS A 81 2.66 -21.01 -7.06
C LYS A 81 2.09 -19.83 -6.27
N SER A 82 0.85 -19.47 -6.59
CA SER A 82 0.07 -18.48 -5.84
C SER A 82 -0.13 -18.92 -4.40
N VAL A 83 -0.06 -17.96 -3.48
CA VAL A 83 -0.44 -18.15 -2.07
C VAL A 83 -1.76 -17.45 -1.72
N VAL A 84 -2.44 -16.88 -2.74
CA VAL A 84 -3.77 -16.28 -2.56
C VAL A 84 -4.80 -17.38 -2.37
N GLU A 85 -5.56 -17.29 -1.28
CA GLU A 85 -6.65 -18.21 -0.99
C GLU A 85 -7.80 -18.00 -1.98
N SER A 86 -8.45 -19.11 -2.38
CA SER A 86 -9.60 -19.05 -3.28
C SER A 86 -10.74 -18.27 -2.62
N GLY A 87 -11.30 -17.29 -3.34
CA GLY A 87 -12.36 -16.42 -2.82
C GLY A 87 -11.87 -15.18 -2.07
N SER A 88 -10.55 -14.94 -2.01
CA SER A 88 -10.01 -13.67 -1.48
C SER A 88 -10.57 -12.48 -2.28
N PRO A 89 -11.04 -11.41 -1.64
CA PRO A 89 -11.51 -10.22 -2.34
C PRO A 89 -10.34 -9.58 -3.08
N THR A 90 -10.56 -9.23 -4.36
CA THR A 90 -9.52 -8.58 -5.16
C THR A 90 -9.60 -7.06 -5.12
N HIS A 91 -10.73 -6.49 -4.68
CA HIS A 91 -10.91 -5.05 -4.53
C HIS A 91 -10.95 -4.70 -3.05
N VAL A 92 -9.99 -3.90 -2.61
CA VAL A 92 -9.78 -3.55 -1.20
C VAL A 92 -10.02 -2.06 -1.02
N PHE A 93 -11.01 -1.71 -0.20
CA PHE A 93 -11.22 -0.32 0.19
C PHE A 93 -10.19 0.09 1.24
N VAL A 94 -9.54 1.24 1.06
CA VAL A 94 -8.45 1.72 1.93
C VAL A 94 -8.72 3.15 2.34
N ASN A 95 -8.62 3.44 3.64
CA ASN A 95 -8.53 4.81 4.15
C ASN A 95 -7.06 5.22 4.24
N LEU A 96 -6.80 6.46 3.85
CA LEU A 96 -5.47 7.01 3.71
C LEU A 96 -5.43 8.42 4.32
N VAL A 97 -4.32 8.73 4.97
CA VAL A 97 -3.97 10.10 5.34
C VAL A 97 -2.60 10.40 4.74
N ALA A 98 -2.49 11.51 4.03
CA ALA A 98 -1.21 12.07 3.62
C ALA A 98 -0.87 13.27 4.50
N GLU A 99 0.41 13.44 4.79
CA GLU A 99 0.94 14.62 5.47
C GLU A 99 2.08 15.21 4.65
N GLN A 100 2.17 16.54 4.64
CA GLN A 100 3.30 17.23 4.04
C GLN A 100 4.49 17.16 5.00
N VAL A 101 5.58 16.52 4.57
CA VAL A 101 6.80 16.39 5.36
C VAL A 101 7.72 17.62 5.19
N PRO A 102 8.76 17.82 6.02
CA PRO A 102 9.56 19.06 6.01
C PRO A 102 10.24 19.42 4.69
N ASP A 103 10.42 18.46 3.77
CA ASP A 103 10.96 18.72 2.42
C ASP A 103 9.90 19.26 1.44
N GLY A 104 8.67 19.47 1.89
CA GLY A 104 7.54 19.97 1.10
C GLY A 104 6.78 18.89 0.33
N THR A 105 7.22 17.62 0.35
CA THR A 105 6.52 16.52 -0.32
C THR A 105 5.40 15.93 0.52
N TRP A 106 4.37 15.41 -0.14
CA TRP A 106 3.29 14.67 0.52
C TRP A 106 3.65 13.19 0.61
N ARG A 107 3.49 12.60 1.80
CA ARG A 107 3.69 11.16 2.02
C ARG A 107 2.51 10.59 2.78
N ILE A 108 2.12 9.36 2.43
CA ILE A 108 1.06 8.64 3.14
C ILE A 108 1.55 8.34 4.55
N SER A 109 0.94 8.93 5.56
CA SER A 109 1.27 8.76 6.98
C SER A 109 0.42 7.67 7.65
N GLN A 110 -0.80 7.44 7.14
CA GLN A 110 -1.71 6.40 7.59
C GLN A 110 -2.25 5.58 6.41
N TYR A 111 -2.29 4.25 6.58
CA TYR A 111 -2.78 3.29 5.60
C TYR A 111 -3.63 2.24 6.33
N ALA A 112 -4.94 2.26 6.08
CA ALA A 112 -5.90 1.43 6.79
C ALA A 112 -6.88 0.75 5.80
N PRO A 113 -6.55 -0.47 5.33
CA PRO A 113 -7.50 -1.31 4.60
C PRO A 113 -8.70 -1.67 5.46
N GLU A 114 -9.91 -1.54 4.93
CA GLU A 114 -11.13 -1.99 5.60
C GLU A 114 -11.38 -3.47 5.30
N GLN A 115 -11.37 -4.31 6.34
CA GLN A 115 -11.68 -5.72 6.19
C GLN A 115 -13.18 -5.91 5.89
N GLY A 116 -13.48 -6.71 4.86
CA GLY A 116 -14.85 -7.08 4.50
C GLY A 116 -15.62 -6.05 3.67
N ARG A 117 -15.04 -4.88 3.39
CA ARG A 117 -15.61 -3.90 2.47
C ARG A 117 -14.88 -3.97 1.14
N THR A 118 -15.61 -4.38 0.10
CA THR A 118 -15.16 -4.23 -1.28
C THR A 118 -15.63 -2.90 -1.85
N CYS A 119 -14.91 -2.49 -2.87
CA CYS A 119 -15.32 -1.56 -3.90
C CYS A 119 -15.20 -2.31 -5.24
#